data_AF-A0A2D8FRG0-F1
#
_entry.id   AF-A0A2D8FRG0-F1
#
_cell.length_a   1.000
_cell.length_b   1.000
_cell.length_c   1.000
_cell.angle_alpha   90.00
_cell.angle_beta   90.00
_cell.angle_gamma   90.00
#
_symmetry.space_group_name_H-M   'P 1'
#
loop_
_entity.id
_entity.type
_entity.pdbx_description
1 polymer ?
#
loop_
_entity_poly.entity_id
_entity_poly.type
_entity_poly.pdbx_seq_one_letter_code
_entity_poly.pdbx_strand_id
1 'polypeptide(L)'
;VACALRRPPRVIGDGRTPLRALIEHQSRRRAAATGGESTIPIDEETERTLGEAGYGLDDVAPEGVEVLVRKAANLHLGGTIHDVTEEVHPTLIRAAVAAARAIDIPVTGIDLMVKSPREPDYAFIEANERPGLANHEPQPTAERFIDLLFPLSAPTSARAVVRADV
;
A
#
# COMPACT_ATOMS: atom_id res chain seq x y z
N VAL A 1 4.99 4.15 14.57
CA VAL A 1 4.08 3.41 13.67
C VAL A 1 4.15 4.09 12.31
N ALA A 2 4.34 3.33 11.23
CA ALA A 2 4.24 3.83 9.86
C ALA A 2 2.95 3.28 9.23
N CYS A 3 2.34 4.03 8.31
CA CYS A 3 1.12 3.63 7.63
C CYS A 3 1.27 3.84 6.12
N ALA A 4 0.92 2.81 5.35
CA ALA A 4 0.97 2.88 3.90
C ALA A 4 -0.39 2.47 3.32
N LEU A 5 -0.93 3.30 2.43
CA LEU A 5 -2.17 3.03 1.72
C LEU A 5 -1.87 2.30 0.42
N ARG A 6 -2.41 1.10 0.27
CA ARG A 6 -2.38 0.37 -1.00
C ARG A 6 -3.54 0.80 -1.88
N ARG A 7 -3.27 1.15 -3.14
CA ARG A 7 -4.32 1.44 -4.13
C ARG A 7 -4.27 0.43 -5.28
N PRO A 8 -5.44 -0.01 -5.77
CA PRO A 8 -5.49 -0.86 -6.95
C PRO A 8 -4.94 -0.13 -8.18
N PRO A 9 -4.43 -0.88 -9.18
CA PRO A 9 -3.99 -0.31 -10.44
C PRO A 9 -5.16 0.36 -11.17
N ARG A 10 -4.89 1.53 -11.74
CA ARG A 10 -5.83 2.32 -12.54
C ARG A 10 -5.09 2.96 -13.71
N VAL A 11 -5.82 3.24 -14.79
CA VAL A 11 -5.35 4.02 -15.93
C VAL A 11 -6.23 5.25 -16.10
N ILE A 12 -5.68 6.32 -16.67
CA ILE A 12 -6.44 7.55 -16.98
C ILE A 12 -6.63 7.59 -18.49
N GLY A 13 -7.89 7.69 -18.94
CA GLY A 13 -8.23 7.86 -20.34
C GLY A 13 -7.64 9.15 -20.89
N ASP A 14 -7.14 9.09 -22.11
CA ASP A 14 -6.63 10.24 -22.87
C ASP A 14 -7.53 10.60 -24.06
N GLY A 15 -8.71 9.97 -24.15
CA GLY A 15 -9.69 10.19 -25.22
C GLY A 15 -9.32 9.61 -26.59
N ARG A 16 -8.18 8.92 -26.72
CA ARG A 16 -7.70 8.39 -28.03
C ARG A 16 -7.02 7.03 -27.99
N THR A 17 -6.44 6.64 -26.86
CA THR A 17 -5.65 5.42 -26.70
C THR A 17 -6.54 4.31 -26.12
N PRO A 18 -6.56 3.10 -26.71
CA PRO A 18 -7.27 1.97 -26.13
C PRO A 18 -6.77 1.62 -24.74
N LEU A 19 -7.67 1.16 -23.86
CA LEU A 19 -7.34 0.77 -22.48
C LEU A 19 -6.22 -0.28 -22.42
N ARG A 20 -6.19 -1.24 -23.36
CA ARG A 20 -5.10 -2.21 -23.53
C ARG A 20 -3.72 -1.53 -23.59
N ALA A 21 -3.58 -0.54 -24.47
CA ALA A 21 -2.31 0.15 -24.67
C ALA A 21 -1.93 1.03 -23.47
N LEU A 22 -2.91 1.64 -22.80
CA LEU A 22 -2.68 2.38 -21.55
C LEU A 22 -2.19 1.46 -20.42
N ILE A 23 -2.81 0.29 -20.27
CA ILE A 23 -2.42 -0.74 -19.30
C ILE A 23 -0.99 -1.22 -19.58
N GLU A 24 -0.69 -1.59 -20.81
CA GLU A 24 0.65 -2.04 -21.20
C GLU A 24 1.73 -0.97 -20.98
N HIS A 25 1.43 0.29 -21.31
CA HIS A 25 2.33 1.41 -21.05
C HIS A 25 2.61 1.56 -19.55
N GLN A 26 1.57 1.50 -18.73
CA GLN A 26 1.71 1.55 -17.28
C GLN A 26 2.50 0.37 -16.73
N SER A 27 2.23 -0.85 -17.21
CA SER A 27 2.97 -2.06 -16.84
C SER A 27 4.46 -1.94 -17.15
N ARG A 28 4.84 -1.44 -18.33
CA ARG A 28 6.25 -1.21 -18.68
C ARG A 28 6.93 -0.22 -17.74
N ARG A 29 6.25 0.90 -17.44
CA ARG A 29 6.77 1.91 -16.50
C ARG A 29 6.95 1.34 -15.09
N ARG A 30 5.99 0.54 -14.63
CA ARG A 30 6.03 -0.13 -13.31
C ARG A 30 7.16 -1.15 -13.23
N ALA A 31 7.30 -2.00 -14.25
CA ALA A 31 8.36 -2.98 -14.33
C ALA A 31 9.73 -2.30 -14.27
N ALA A 32 9.93 -1.21 -15.03
CA ALA A 32 11.19 -0.46 -14.98
C ALA A 32 11.49 0.14 -13.59
N ALA A 33 10.47 0.67 -12.90
CA ALA A 33 10.64 1.29 -11.58
C ALA A 33 10.86 0.26 -10.44
N THR A 34 10.47 -0.99 -10.64
CA THR A 34 10.48 -2.05 -9.61
C THR A 34 11.43 -3.20 -9.94
N GLY A 35 12.31 -3.03 -10.93
CA GLY A 35 13.22 -4.11 -11.36
C GLY A 35 12.49 -5.32 -11.96
N GLY A 36 11.26 -5.15 -12.44
CA GLY A 36 10.43 -6.19 -13.05
C GLY A 36 9.35 -6.78 -12.14
N GLU A 37 9.29 -6.38 -10.86
CA GLU A 37 8.39 -7.01 -9.89
C GLU A 37 6.91 -6.59 -10.04
N SER A 38 6.63 -5.45 -10.67
CA SER A 38 5.28 -4.88 -10.78
C SER A 38 4.83 -4.78 -12.24
N THR A 39 3.79 -5.54 -12.60
CA THR A 39 3.10 -5.45 -13.90
C THR A 39 1.60 -5.61 -13.70
N ILE A 40 0.80 -5.10 -14.63
CA ILE A 40 -0.65 -5.35 -14.67
C ILE A 40 -0.88 -6.45 -15.71
N PRO A 41 -1.25 -7.68 -15.29
CA PRO A 41 -1.57 -8.74 -16.24
C PRO A 41 -2.83 -8.38 -17.02
N ILE A 42 -2.85 -8.69 -18.31
CA ILE A 42 -4.07 -8.64 -19.13
C ILE A 42 -4.59 -10.08 -19.19
N ASP A 43 -5.46 -10.40 -18.23
CA ASP A 43 -6.09 -11.71 -18.04
C ASP A 43 -7.61 -11.52 -17.85
N GLU A 44 -8.32 -12.62 -17.60
CA GLU A 44 -9.77 -12.62 -17.38
C GLU A 44 -10.20 -11.70 -16.23
N GLU A 45 -9.38 -11.52 -15.18
CA GLU A 45 -9.71 -10.65 -14.05
C GLU A 45 -9.61 -9.16 -14.43
N THR A 46 -8.63 -8.81 -15.26
CA THR A 46 -8.54 -7.45 -15.83
C THR A 46 -9.72 -7.17 -16.76
N GLU A 47 -10.06 -8.10 -17.65
CA GLU A 47 -11.23 -7.97 -18.53
C GLU A 47 -12.54 -7.85 -17.74
N ARG A 48 -12.72 -8.68 -16.71
CA ARG A 48 -13.88 -8.65 -15.81
C ARG A 48 -13.99 -7.32 -15.09
N THR A 49 -12.88 -6.79 -14.57
CA THR A 49 -12.85 -5.50 -13.87
C THR A 49 -13.20 -4.34 -14.80
N LEU A 50 -12.67 -4.33 -16.03
CA LEU A 50 -13.04 -3.35 -17.04
C LEU A 50 -14.52 -3.44 -17.41
N GLY A 51 -15.04 -4.66 -17.58
CA GLY A 51 -16.44 -4.90 -17.92
C GLY A 51 -17.41 -4.37 -16.86
N GLU A 52 -17.06 -4.50 -15.57
CA GLU A 52 -17.83 -3.90 -14.47
C GLU A 52 -17.86 -2.37 -14.52
N ALA A 53 -16.81 -1.75 -15.08
CA ALA A 53 -16.74 -0.30 -15.32
C ALA A 53 -17.39 0.11 -16.66
N GLY A 54 -17.94 -0.84 -17.42
CA GLY A 54 -18.59 -0.59 -18.71
C GLY A 54 -17.64 -0.49 -19.89
N TYR A 55 -16.41 -1.02 -19.77
CA TYR A 55 -15.39 -0.97 -20.82
C TYR A 55 -14.89 -2.37 -21.22
N GLY A 56 -14.50 -2.50 -22.48
CA GLY A 56 -13.62 -3.55 -23.00
C GLY A 56 -12.17 -3.07 -23.14
N LEU A 57 -11.26 -4.00 -23.42
CA LEU A 57 -9.83 -3.68 -23.57
C LEU A 57 -9.53 -2.75 -24.75
N ASP A 58 -10.32 -2.84 -25.82
CA ASP A 58 -10.11 -2.06 -27.03
C ASP A 58 -10.92 -0.75 -27.04
N ASP A 59 -11.67 -0.49 -25.97
CA ASP A 59 -12.39 0.77 -25.80
C ASP A 59 -11.43 1.91 -25.42
N VAL A 60 -11.85 3.13 -25.78
CA VAL A 60 -11.15 4.36 -25.47
C VAL A 60 -11.92 5.10 -24.38
N ALA A 61 -11.33 5.20 -23.19
CA ALA A 61 -11.91 5.97 -22.11
C ALA A 61 -11.81 7.49 -22.40
N PRO A 62 -12.85 8.29 -22.08
CA PRO A 62 -12.79 9.74 -22.25
C PRO A 62 -11.62 10.36 -21.50
N GLU A 63 -11.15 11.51 -21.97
CA GLU A 63 -10.02 12.21 -21.36
C GLU A 63 -10.29 12.53 -19.88
N GLY A 64 -9.34 12.18 -19.02
CA GLY A 64 -9.40 12.41 -17.58
C GLY A 64 -10.23 11.37 -16.80
N VAL A 65 -10.89 10.42 -17.46
CA VAL A 65 -11.63 9.36 -16.76
C VAL A 65 -10.67 8.33 -16.20
N GLU A 66 -10.71 8.13 -14.89
CA GLU A 66 -9.93 7.11 -14.21
C GLU A 66 -10.68 5.77 -14.25
N VAL A 67 -10.06 4.76 -14.86
CA VAL A 67 -10.61 3.42 -15.01
C VAL A 67 -9.85 2.45 -14.11
N LEU A 68 -10.59 1.77 -13.22
CA LEU A 68 -10.05 0.68 -12.41
C LEU A 68 -9.75 -0.53 -13.29
N VAL A 69 -8.53 -1.05 -13.25
CA VAL A 69 -8.14 -2.17 -14.12
C VAL A 69 -8.03 -3.50 -13.40
N ARG A 70 -7.82 -3.50 -12.07
CA ARG A 70 -7.97 -4.68 -11.20
C ARG A 70 -8.46 -4.24 -9.83
N LYS A 71 -9.16 -5.11 -9.09
CA LYS A 71 -9.60 -4.81 -7.71
C LYS A 71 -8.51 -4.98 -6.67
N ALA A 72 -7.61 -5.94 -6.87
CA ALA A 72 -6.53 -6.22 -5.92
C ALA A 72 -5.49 -5.09 -5.92
N ALA A 73 -5.19 -4.57 -4.73
CA ALA A 73 -4.18 -3.51 -4.52
C ALA A 73 -2.76 -4.05 -4.30
N ASN A 74 -2.45 -5.20 -4.89
CA ASN A 74 -1.14 -5.84 -4.74
C ASN A 74 -0.10 -5.14 -5.62
N LEU A 75 1.08 -4.86 -5.05
CA LEU A 75 2.18 -4.20 -5.76
C LEU A 75 2.61 -4.96 -7.03
N HIS A 76 2.72 -6.29 -6.95
CA HIS A 76 3.11 -7.12 -8.08
C HIS A 76 2.08 -7.14 -9.22
N LEU A 77 0.81 -6.83 -8.91
CA LEU A 77 -0.29 -6.69 -9.88
C LEU A 77 -0.46 -5.24 -10.38
N GLY A 78 0.55 -4.40 -10.20
CA GLY A 78 0.55 -3.01 -10.64
C GLY A 78 -0.11 -2.02 -9.69
N GLY A 79 -0.54 -2.49 -8.51
CA GLY A 79 -1.00 -1.63 -7.42
C GLY A 79 0.09 -0.68 -6.93
N THR A 80 -0.30 0.32 -6.17
CA THR A 80 0.61 1.34 -5.64
C THR A 80 0.58 1.37 -4.13
N ILE A 81 1.68 1.81 -3.56
CA ILE A 81 1.82 2.05 -2.13
C ILE A 81 2.11 3.55 -1.96
N HIS A 82 1.38 4.17 -1.05
CA HIS A 82 1.54 5.58 -0.71
C HIS A 82 1.77 5.69 0.79
N ASP A 83 2.86 6.32 1.20
CA ASP A 83 3.03 6.69 2.61
C ASP A 83 1.93 7.68 3.00
N VAL A 84 1.20 7.35 4.06
CA VAL A 84 0.14 8.18 4.63
C VAL A 84 0.33 8.33 6.14
N THR A 85 1.55 8.10 6.63
CA THR A 85 1.89 8.10 8.06
C THR A 85 1.49 9.40 8.76
N GLU A 86 1.63 10.55 8.11
CA GLU A 86 1.27 11.86 8.68
C GLU A 86 -0.23 12.18 8.59
N GLU A 87 -0.95 11.46 7.74
CA GLU A 87 -2.36 11.72 7.44
C GLU A 87 -3.31 10.76 8.15
N VAL A 88 -2.77 9.66 8.69
CA VAL A 88 -3.57 8.57 9.23
C VAL A 88 -4.33 9.02 10.48
N HIS A 89 -5.62 8.71 10.52
CA HIS A 89 -6.48 9.08 11.62
C HIS A 89 -6.04 8.38 12.92
N PRO A 90 -5.96 9.07 14.06
CA PRO A 90 -5.48 8.49 15.32
C PRO A 90 -6.24 7.25 15.80
N THR A 91 -7.52 7.11 15.43
CA THR A 91 -8.30 5.88 15.73
C THR A 91 -7.70 4.64 15.08
N LEU A 92 -7.23 4.74 13.84
CA LEU A 92 -6.63 3.62 13.11
C LEU A 92 -5.30 3.21 13.76
N ILE A 93 -4.49 4.20 14.18
CA ILE A 93 -3.24 3.95 14.92
C ILE A 93 -3.53 3.20 16.22
N ARG A 94 -4.51 3.68 17.02
CA ARG A 94 -4.89 3.03 18.28
C ARG A 94 -5.39 1.61 18.06
N ALA A 95 -6.18 1.37 17.01
CA ALA A 95 -6.66 0.04 16.65
C ALA A 95 -5.50 -0.90 16.31
N ALA A 96 -4.54 -0.45 15.49
CA ALA A 96 -3.37 -1.23 15.14
C ALA A 96 -2.49 -1.55 16.36
N VAL A 97 -2.23 -0.56 17.22
CA VAL A 97 -1.46 -0.76 18.46
C VAL A 97 -2.17 -1.72 19.41
N ALA A 98 -3.50 -1.60 19.56
CA ALA A 98 -4.28 -2.50 20.39
C ALA A 98 -4.24 -3.94 19.86
N ALA A 99 -4.37 -4.13 18.55
CA ALA A 99 -4.24 -5.45 17.93
C ALA A 99 -2.85 -6.06 18.14
N ALA A 100 -1.78 -5.29 17.90
CA ALA A 100 -0.40 -5.73 18.12
C ALA A 100 -0.14 -6.15 19.58
N ARG A 101 -0.64 -5.38 20.55
CA ARG A 101 -0.54 -5.71 21.98
C ARG A 101 -1.36 -6.94 22.36
N ALA A 102 -2.53 -7.13 21.75
CA ALA A 102 -3.39 -8.27 22.05
C ALA A 102 -2.77 -9.60 21.60
N ILE A 103 -1.98 -9.61 20.51
CA ILE A 103 -1.30 -10.80 19.99
C ILE A 103 0.13 -10.97 20.51
N ASP A 104 0.63 -10.01 21.31
CA ASP A 104 1.98 -10.00 21.91
C ASP A 104 3.12 -10.20 20.88
N ILE A 105 2.98 -9.58 19.70
CA ILE A 105 4.01 -9.57 18.67
C ILE A 105 4.66 -8.16 18.65
N PRO A 106 5.94 -8.02 19.03
CA PRO A 106 6.60 -6.72 19.17
C PRO A 106 6.66 -5.91 17.86
N VAL A 107 6.73 -6.58 16.72
CA VAL A 107 6.76 -5.97 15.39
C VAL A 107 5.81 -6.72 14.48
N THR A 108 4.70 -6.08 14.15
CA THR A 108 3.66 -6.66 13.30
C THR A 108 3.12 -5.59 12.35
N GLY A 109 2.73 -6.01 11.15
CA GLY A 109 1.95 -5.20 10.21
C GLY A 109 0.47 -5.47 10.43
N ILE A 110 -0.32 -4.43 10.69
CA ILE A 110 -1.77 -4.54 10.83
C ILE A 110 -2.43 -4.00 9.57
N ASP A 111 -3.17 -4.87 8.88
CA ASP A 111 -3.85 -4.51 7.65
C ASP A 111 -5.32 -4.22 7.96
N LEU A 112 -5.73 -3.00 7.62
CA LEU A 112 -7.08 -2.48 7.80
C LEU A 112 -7.68 -2.14 6.45
N MET A 113 -8.96 -2.44 6.26
CA MET A 113 -9.74 -1.90 5.16
C MET A 113 -10.44 -0.63 5.63
N VAL A 114 -10.18 0.47 4.91
CA VAL A 114 -10.70 1.81 5.25
C VAL A 114 -11.30 2.47 4.02
N LYS A 115 -12.29 3.34 4.21
CA LYS A 115 -12.76 4.23 3.14
C LYS A 115 -11.75 5.34 2.85
N SER A 116 -11.12 5.85 3.90
CA SER A 116 -10.11 6.90 3.86
C SER A 116 -9.14 6.70 5.02
N PRO A 117 -7.82 6.91 4.83
CA PRO A 117 -6.87 6.88 5.95
C PRO A 117 -7.11 8.02 6.94
N ARG A 118 -7.85 9.08 6.56
CA ARG A 118 -8.14 10.26 7.39
C ARG A 118 -9.42 10.13 8.21
N GLU A 119 -10.14 9.01 8.09
CA GLU A 119 -11.41 8.76 8.77
C GLU A 119 -11.27 7.66 9.83
N PRO A 120 -12.15 7.61 10.84
CA PRO A 120 -12.04 6.65 11.94
C PRO A 120 -12.56 5.24 11.59
N ASP A 121 -13.37 5.08 10.54
CA ASP A 121 -14.04 3.81 10.21
C ASP A 121 -13.06 2.80 9.58
N TYR A 122 -13.04 1.57 10.10
CA TYR A 122 -12.21 0.49 9.57
C TYR A 122 -12.83 -0.89 9.77
N ALA A 123 -12.38 -1.84 8.95
CA ALA A 123 -12.50 -3.27 9.21
C ALA A 123 -11.09 -3.87 9.37
N PHE A 124 -10.88 -4.65 10.42
CA PHE A 124 -9.63 -5.40 10.61
C PHE A 124 -9.60 -6.59 9.63
N ILE A 125 -8.47 -6.78 8.94
CA ILE A 125 -8.30 -7.87 7.98
C ILE A 125 -7.32 -8.90 8.53
N GLU A 126 -6.09 -8.49 8.83
CA GLU A 126 -5.03 -9.40 9.27
C GLU A 126 -3.96 -8.70 10.12
N ALA A 127 -3.17 -9.52 10.82
CA ALA A 127 -1.95 -9.13 11.51
C ALA A 127 -0.79 -10.01 11.04
N ASN A 128 0.21 -9.40 10.43
CA ASN A 128 1.35 -10.06 9.82
C ASN A 128 2.57 -10.00 10.74
N GLU A 129 3.15 -11.15 11.10
CA GLU A 129 4.34 -11.23 11.95
C GLU A 129 5.65 -10.96 11.20
N ARG A 130 5.59 -10.90 9.86
CA ARG A 130 6.71 -10.52 8.98
C ARG A 130 6.33 -9.33 8.08
N PRO A 131 6.17 -8.12 8.64
CA PRO A 131 5.80 -6.96 7.85
C PRO A 131 6.91 -6.59 6.85
N GLY A 132 6.50 -6.18 5.65
CA GLY A 132 7.42 -5.66 4.65
C GLY A 132 7.91 -4.25 5.02
N LEU A 133 9.00 -4.16 5.80
CA LEU A 133 9.52 -2.89 6.32
C LEU A 133 9.84 -1.87 5.22
N ALA A 134 10.44 -2.33 4.12
CA ALA A 134 10.80 -1.49 2.96
C ALA A 134 9.59 -0.85 2.25
N ASN A 135 8.39 -1.42 2.42
CA ASN A 135 7.18 -0.86 1.80
C ASN A 135 6.72 0.45 2.46
N HIS A 136 7.37 0.87 3.55
CA HIS A 136 7.03 2.07 4.31
C HIS A 136 8.01 3.22 4.11
N GLU A 137 8.90 3.17 3.11
CA GLU A 137 9.71 4.34 2.76
C GLU A 137 8.82 5.58 2.51
N PRO A 138 9.21 6.77 2.99
CA PRO A 138 10.51 7.13 3.58
C PRO A 138 10.63 6.89 5.10
N GLN A 139 9.64 6.26 5.75
CA GLN A 139 9.67 6.06 7.20
C GLN A 139 10.81 5.11 7.61
N PRO A 140 11.51 5.36 8.73
CA PRO A 140 12.70 4.61 9.14
C PRO A 140 12.36 3.26 9.78
N THR A 141 11.44 2.48 9.22
CA THR A 141 10.93 1.24 9.82
C THR A 141 12.03 0.19 10.02
N ALA A 142 12.96 0.06 9.08
CA ALA A 142 14.11 -0.84 9.19
C ALA A 142 15.07 -0.40 10.32
N GLU A 143 15.41 0.88 10.40
CA GLU A 143 16.25 1.44 11.46
C GLU A 143 15.61 1.20 12.84
N ARG A 144 14.32 1.51 12.99
CA ARG A 144 13.58 1.28 14.24
C ARG A 144 13.52 -0.20 14.63
N PHE A 145 13.46 -1.10 13.65
CA PHE A 145 13.51 -2.53 13.92
C PHE A 145 14.89 -2.96 14.43
N ILE A 146 15.97 -2.44 13.85
CA ILE A 146 17.34 -2.68 14.33
C ILE A 146 17.53 -2.11 15.74
N ASP A 147 17.04 -0.90 16.02
CA ASP A 147 17.08 -0.29 17.37
C ASP A 147 16.38 -1.18 18.41
N LEU A 148 15.25 -1.79 18.05
CA LEU A 148 14.52 -2.73 18.92
C LEU A 148 15.35 -3.99 19.21
N LEU A 149 16.01 -4.56 18.19
CA LEU A 149 16.83 -5.77 18.34
C LEU A 149 18.13 -5.51 19.10
N PHE A 150 18.72 -4.32 18.92
CA PHE A 150 20.01 -3.95 19.48
C PHE A 150 19.91 -2.62 20.27
N PRO A 151 19.18 -2.56 21.38
CA PRO A 151 18.93 -1.31 22.11
C PRO A 151 20.21 -0.67 22.69
N LEU A 152 21.31 -1.42 22.75
CA LEU A 152 22.60 -0.96 23.22
C LEU A 152 23.54 -0.45 22.10
N SER A 153 23.21 -0.63 20.81
CA SER A 153 23.99 -0.05 19.72
C SER A 153 23.64 1.41 19.43
N ALA A 154 22.47 1.89 19.89
CA ALA A 154 22.08 3.29 19.77
C ALA A 154 22.91 4.20 20.71
N PRO A 155 23.27 5.43 20.29
CA PRO A 155 23.92 6.42 21.15
C PRO A 155 23.11 6.65 22.42
N THR A 156 23.78 6.86 23.57
CA THR A 156 23.12 7.01 24.88
C THR A 156 22.03 8.08 24.90
N SER A 157 22.14 9.13 24.06
CA SER A 157 21.14 10.19 23.88
C SER A 157 19.82 9.72 23.25
N ALA A 158 19.83 8.69 22.39
CA ALA A 158 18.63 8.13 21.76
C ALA A 158 17.88 7.15 22.68
N ARG A 159 18.57 6.59 23.69
CA ARG A 159 18.01 5.59 24.61
C ARG A 159 16.93 6.14 25.57
N ALA A 160 16.93 7.44 25.82
CA ALA A 160 15.98 8.07 26.75
C ALA A 160 14.55 8.14 26.19
N VAL A 161 14.38 8.17 24.87
CA VAL A 161 13.05 8.27 24.23
C VAL A 161 12.33 6.92 24.22
N VAL A 162 13.05 5.82 24.03
CA VAL A 162 12.46 4.46 23.93
C VAL A 162 11.88 3.96 25.27
N ARG A 163 12.38 4.44 26.41
CA ARG A 163 11.91 4.03 27.74
C ARG A 163 10.72 4.82 28.27
N ALA A 164 10.36 5.95 27.66
CA ALA A 164 9.26 6.80 28.13
C ALA A 164 7.89 6.33 27.65
N ASP A 165 7.83 5.45 26.64
CA ASP A 165 6.60 4.98 25.99
C ASP A 165 6.27 3.49 26.25
N VAL A 166 6.86 2.88 27.29
CA VAL A 166 6.50 1.53 27.79
C VAL A 166 5.46 1.65 28.91
#